data_AF-A0A9X3XBZ0-F1
#
_entry.id   AF-A0A9X3XBZ0-F1
#
_cell.length_a   1.000
_cell.length_b   1.000
_cell.length_c   1.000
_cell.angle_alpha   90.00
_cell.angle_beta   90.00
_cell.angle_gamma   90.00
#
_symmetry.space_group_name_H-M   'P 1'
#
loop_
_entity.id
_entity.type
_entity.pdbx_description
1 polymer ?
#
loop_
_entity_poly.entity_id
_entity_poly.type
_entity_poly.pdbx_seq_one_letter_code
_entity_poly.pdbx_strand_id
1 'polypeptide(L)'
;MDSTDETPRTPLECIDGEPFVFAAVSPIPGRSPRLGLPLACVGPAIDHYSSQHAPQGLVAYRLRRGDVAVLDDVTRALSRVPEAEGSDAGTAYGYRVCALLCDDSIGPKIVSWLESCLADESIPRAARAALARTIASDPRCASLTLDALFASAVVDDEARQTYAARCGAGQGARTEPSEPEPDDARRALLANPFLAVRELRDGAREVLAAHPELRGDVLAALTVAVTDETEQYYVRFHALEQLAELDRAYAVAIAEMVEDPRMAPLVAPLVKFPEPGALARYAHNVGLLPELTDGELRAVTIENVLGSRTALFAKETDEYPNHYDRVLARLARLVSPVLDDVLFEEVPHHEFFDDDDDDEDDDEDAYRPVNDPDQLRDAYRLRAFLPDCTYEIIAGNTTDWITVEPVLGLLNTLCEARGSDLRFVELPTGSQDACVLAAPARAIQTAVDEGILVVIWPS
;
A
#
# COMPACT_ATOMS: atom_id res chain seq x y z
N MET A 1 -2.35 23.71 49.40
CA MET A 1 -2.76 22.32 49.64
C MET A 1 -2.26 21.57 48.42
N ASP A 2 -1.00 21.14 48.53
CA ASP A 2 -0.31 20.34 47.52
C ASP A 2 -0.90 18.93 47.53
N SER A 3 -1.32 18.47 46.36
CA SER A 3 -1.67 17.08 46.08
C SER A 3 -0.93 16.71 44.81
N THR A 4 0.34 16.35 44.95
CA THR A 4 1.11 15.63 43.94
C THR A 4 0.54 14.21 43.88
N ASP A 5 -0.38 13.99 42.96
CA ASP A 5 -0.87 12.67 42.60
C ASP A 5 0.16 12.04 41.65
N GLU A 6 1.20 11.45 42.23
CA GLU A 6 2.19 10.65 41.51
C GLU A 6 1.60 9.25 41.30
N THR A 7 0.98 9.03 40.14
CA THR A 7 0.69 7.68 39.66
C THR A 7 2.01 7.04 39.20
N PRO A 8 2.32 5.77 39.56
CA PRO A 8 3.59 5.15 39.19
C PRO A 8 3.68 4.98 37.67
N ARG A 9 4.78 5.41 37.08
CA ARG A 9 5.17 5.07 35.70
C ARG A 9 5.78 3.66 35.73
N THR A 10 5.29 2.73 34.92
CA THR A 10 5.92 1.41 34.77
C THR A 10 6.75 1.39 33.48
N PRO A 11 8.09 1.30 33.55
CA PRO A 11 8.94 1.20 32.38
C PRO A 11 8.94 -0.22 31.79
N LEU A 12 9.16 -0.33 30.47
CA LEU A 12 9.63 -1.56 29.83
C LEU A 12 11.00 -1.92 30.43
N GLU A 13 11.16 -3.14 30.92
CA GLU A 13 12.40 -3.57 31.59
C GLU A 13 13.48 -4.02 30.57
N CYS A 14 14.73 -3.62 30.81
CA CYS A 14 15.89 -4.21 30.18
C CYS A 14 16.06 -5.64 30.72
N ILE A 15 16.02 -6.64 29.84
CA ILE A 15 16.16 -8.05 30.23
C ILE A 15 17.65 -8.39 30.38
N ASP A 16 18.22 -8.09 31.54
CA ASP A 16 19.52 -8.63 31.98
C ASP A 16 19.30 -9.64 33.13
N GLY A 17 19.10 -10.91 32.80
CA GLY A 17 19.50 -12.04 33.66
C GLY A 17 18.56 -12.60 34.75
N GLU A 18 17.27 -12.23 34.88
CA GLU A 18 16.30 -12.87 35.82
C GLU A 18 14.88 -12.92 35.18
N PRO A 19 13.94 -13.80 35.63
CA PRO A 19 12.77 -14.19 34.84
C PRO A 19 11.53 -13.27 34.96
N PHE A 20 10.95 -12.96 33.79
CA PHE A 20 9.56 -12.57 33.43
C PHE A 20 8.65 -11.84 34.46
N VAL A 21 8.27 -10.60 34.14
CA VAL A 21 7.06 -9.93 34.66
C VAL A 21 6.29 -9.21 33.54
N PHE A 22 4.96 -9.46 33.48
CA PHE A 22 4.01 -8.81 32.56
C PHE A 22 3.64 -7.40 33.03
N ALA A 23 3.52 -6.43 32.10
CA ALA A 23 2.88 -5.14 32.39
C ALA A 23 2.03 -4.65 31.20
N ALA A 24 0.80 -4.25 31.52
CA ALA A 24 -0.12 -3.57 30.61
C ALA A 24 0.19 -2.07 30.51
N VAL A 25 -0.01 -1.49 29.34
CA VAL A 25 0.25 -0.08 29.05
C VAL A 25 -0.91 0.81 29.54
N SER A 26 -0.60 1.99 30.06
CA SER A 26 -1.58 2.98 30.55
C SER A 26 -1.23 4.38 30.03
N PRO A 27 -2.23 5.25 29.80
CA PRO A 27 -2.10 6.41 28.91
C PRO A 27 -1.39 7.61 29.54
N ILE A 28 -0.79 8.43 28.66
CA ILE A 28 -0.06 9.67 28.96
C ILE A 28 -0.97 10.71 29.68
N PRO A 29 -0.48 11.43 30.71
CA PRO A 29 -1.26 12.41 31.45
C PRO A 29 -1.37 13.75 30.71
N GLY A 30 -2.61 14.12 30.32
CA GLY A 30 -2.90 15.46 29.79
C GLY A 30 -4.25 15.59 29.07
N ARG A 31 -5.34 15.70 29.84
CA ARG A 31 -6.69 16.21 29.44
C ARG A 31 -7.18 15.91 28.01
N SER A 32 -8.04 14.91 27.90
CA SER A 32 -9.04 14.79 26.84
C SER A 32 -10.24 15.72 27.12
N PRO A 33 -10.67 16.61 26.19
CA PRO A 33 -12.01 17.17 26.23
C PRO A 33 -12.97 16.16 25.60
N ARG A 34 -13.88 15.64 26.41
CA ARG A 34 -15.00 14.77 25.99
C ARG A 34 -15.76 15.42 24.84
N LEU A 35 -15.66 14.84 23.64
CA LEU A 35 -16.67 14.96 22.61
C LEU A 35 -17.46 13.64 22.61
N GLY A 36 -18.67 13.71 23.16
CA GLY A 36 -19.62 12.60 23.07
C GLY A 36 -20.18 12.53 21.66
N LEU A 37 -19.82 11.49 20.92
CA LEU A 37 -20.53 11.04 19.72
C LEU A 37 -20.79 9.54 19.85
N PRO A 38 -21.98 9.05 19.50
CA PRO A 38 -22.30 7.63 19.57
C PRO A 38 -21.70 6.92 18.34
N LEU A 39 -20.69 6.09 18.55
CA LEU A 39 -20.24 5.15 17.51
C LEU A 39 -21.12 3.91 17.55
N ALA A 40 -22.05 3.84 16.60
CA ALA A 40 -22.70 2.62 16.17
C ALA A 40 -22.06 2.21 14.84
N CYS A 41 -21.31 1.11 14.83
CA CYS A 41 -20.91 0.42 13.60
C CYS A 41 -21.29 -1.05 13.72
N VAL A 42 -22.38 -1.39 13.03
CA VAL A 42 -22.74 -2.76 12.63
C VAL A 42 -22.79 -2.72 11.11
N GLY A 43 -22.01 -3.55 10.43
CA GLY A 43 -22.01 -3.72 8.98
C GLY A 43 -21.12 -4.92 8.59
N PRO A 44 -21.48 -5.70 7.55
CA PRO A 44 -21.55 -7.15 7.63
C PRO A 44 -20.29 -7.90 7.16
N ALA A 45 -20.21 -9.14 7.62
CA ALA A 45 -19.27 -10.18 7.23
C ALA A 45 -19.23 -10.41 5.70
N ILE A 46 -18.04 -10.64 5.17
CA ILE A 46 -17.79 -11.17 3.83
C ILE A 46 -16.87 -12.37 4.00
N ASP A 47 -17.33 -13.52 3.48
CA ASP A 47 -16.76 -14.85 3.62
C ASP A 47 -15.35 -15.04 3.02
N HIS A 48 -14.63 -15.98 3.63
CA HIS A 48 -13.31 -16.49 3.30
C HIS A 48 -13.21 -17.23 1.96
N TYR A 49 -12.10 -17.00 1.23
CA TYR A 49 -11.41 -17.99 0.40
C TYR A 49 -9.91 -17.67 0.40
N SER A 50 -9.17 -18.42 1.23
CA SER A 50 -7.73 -18.26 1.50
C SER A 50 -6.87 -19.15 0.59
N SER A 51 -5.63 -18.70 0.33
CA SER A 51 -4.40 -19.49 0.02
C SER A 51 -3.83 -19.66 -1.43
N GLN A 52 -4.24 -18.91 -2.48
CA GLN A 52 -3.58 -19.03 -3.82
C GLN A 52 -3.20 -17.72 -4.55
N HIS A 53 -3.02 -16.60 -3.84
CA HIS A 53 -2.95 -15.28 -4.49
C HIS A 53 -1.77 -14.42 -3.99
N ALA A 54 -0.63 -14.46 -4.71
CA ALA A 54 0.22 -13.28 -4.74
C ALA A 54 -0.53 -12.17 -5.52
N PRO A 55 -0.67 -10.95 -4.99
CA PRO A 55 -1.37 -9.88 -5.68
C PRO A 55 -0.62 -9.52 -6.96
N GLN A 56 -1.32 -9.59 -8.09
CA GLN A 56 -0.82 -9.37 -9.45
C GLN A 56 0.00 -8.07 -9.60
N GLY A 57 -0.31 -7.07 -8.77
CA GLY A 57 0.41 -5.80 -8.70
C GLY A 57 1.87 -5.92 -8.23
N LEU A 58 2.19 -6.86 -7.34
CA LEU A 58 3.54 -7.01 -6.78
C LEU A 58 4.53 -7.59 -7.79
N VAL A 59 4.11 -8.60 -8.56
CA VAL A 59 4.93 -9.17 -9.64
C VAL A 59 5.16 -8.14 -10.74
N ALA A 60 4.10 -7.40 -11.12
CA ALA A 60 4.20 -6.29 -12.09
C ALA A 60 5.17 -5.19 -11.63
N TYR A 61 5.11 -4.86 -10.34
CA TYR A 61 5.98 -3.85 -9.73
C TYR A 61 7.45 -4.31 -9.73
N ARG A 62 7.74 -5.56 -9.34
CA ARG A 62 9.11 -6.11 -9.33
C ARG A 62 9.71 -6.21 -10.73
N LEU A 63 8.95 -6.69 -11.71
CA LEU A 63 9.40 -6.73 -13.11
C LEU A 63 9.72 -5.34 -13.65
N ARG A 64 8.90 -4.33 -13.35
CA ARG A 64 9.15 -2.92 -13.75
C ARG A 64 10.40 -2.33 -13.10
N ARG A 65 10.82 -2.84 -11.94
CA ARG A 65 12.09 -2.49 -11.29
C ARG A 65 13.30 -3.26 -11.84
N GLY A 66 13.10 -4.14 -12.83
CA GLY A 66 14.16 -4.96 -13.42
C GLY A 66 14.52 -6.20 -12.61
N ASP A 67 13.73 -6.53 -11.59
CA ASP A 67 13.91 -7.74 -10.78
C ASP A 67 13.37 -8.95 -11.54
N VAL A 68 14.26 -9.61 -12.27
CA VAL A 68 13.95 -10.81 -13.06
C VAL A 68 13.88 -12.09 -12.20
N ALA A 69 14.32 -12.05 -10.93
CA ALA A 69 14.27 -13.23 -10.06
C ALA A 69 12.83 -13.66 -9.75
N VAL A 70 11.87 -12.73 -9.82
CA VAL A 70 10.44 -13.04 -9.73
C VAL A 70 9.99 -14.00 -10.83
N LEU A 71 10.67 -14.03 -11.99
CA LEU A 71 10.37 -14.98 -13.06
C LEU A 71 10.79 -16.42 -12.69
N ASP A 72 11.83 -16.60 -11.88
CA ASP A 72 12.23 -17.94 -11.40
C ASP A 72 11.20 -18.49 -10.40
N ASP A 73 10.61 -17.62 -9.57
CA ASP A 73 9.52 -17.98 -8.66
C ASP A 73 8.27 -18.41 -9.46
N VAL A 74 8.00 -17.71 -10.56
CA VAL A 74 6.91 -18.04 -11.50
C VAL A 74 7.18 -19.37 -12.22
N THR A 75 8.40 -19.61 -12.71
CA THR A 75 8.81 -20.90 -13.28
C THR A 75 8.64 -22.03 -12.27
N ARG A 76 9.09 -21.83 -11.03
CA ARG A 76 8.99 -22.83 -9.96
C ARG A 76 7.54 -23.16 -9.61
N ALA A 77 6.66 -22.17 -9.63
CA ALA A 77 5.22 -22.37 -9.45
C ALA A 77 4.62 -23.19 -10.61
N LEU A 78 5.00 -22.88 -11.86
CA LEU A 78 4.56 -23.63 -13.04
C LEU A 78 5.00 -25.10 -12.99
N SER A 79 6.22 -25.39 -12.54
CA SER A 79 6.71 -26.77 -12.40
C SER A 79 5.99 -27.59 -11.32
N ARG A 80 5.26 -26.94 -10.40
CA ARG A 80 4.51 -27.60 -9.31
C ARG A 80 3.05 -27.87 -9.66
N VAL A 81 2.56 -27.41 -10.81
CA VAL A 81 1.16 -27.63 -11.23
C VAL A 81 0.94 -29.12 -11.49
N PRO A 82 -0.01 -29.80 -10.84
CA PRO A 82 -0.26 -31.22 -11.08
C PRO A 82 -0.70 -31.49 -12.54
N GLU A 83 -0.33 -32.65 -13.08
CA GLU A 83 -0.60 -33.07 -14.48
C GLU A 83 -2.09 -33.25 -14.82
N ALA A 84 -3.01 -33.08 -13.87
CA ALA A 84 -4.44 -33.30 -14.09
C ALA A 84 -4.97 -32.41 -15.23
N GLU A 85 -5.39 -33.05 -16.32
CA GLU A 85 -6.03 -32.41 -17.47
C GLU A 85 -7.26 -31.63 -16.99
N GLY A 86 -7.18 -30.31 -17.04
CA GLY A 86 -8.30 -29.42 -16.71
C GLY A 86 -8.16 -28.58 -15.44
N SER A 87 -6.99 -28.51 -14.78
CA SER A 87 -6.87 -27.60 -13.63
C SER A 87 -6.90 -26.14 -14.09
N ASP A 88 -7.91 -25.40 -13.59
CA ASP A 88 -8.05 -23.95 -13.75
C ASP A 88 -6.81 -23.18 -13.27
N ALA A 89 -5.94 -23.82 -12.49
CA ALA A 89 -4.70 -23.25 -12.00
C ALA A 89 -3.73 -22.87 -13.13
N GLY A 90 -3.54 -23.73 -14.15
CA GLY A 90 -2.66 -23.42 -15.28
C GLY A 90 -3.19 -22.25 -16.13
N THR A 91 -4.51 -22.20 -16.31
CA THR A 91 -5.22 -21.15 -17.06
C THR A 91 -5.22 -19.82 -16.29
N ALA A 92 -5.59 -19.83 -15.01
CA ALA A 92 -5.59 -18.67 -14.12
C ALA A 92 -4.20 -18.08 -13.93
N TYR A 93 -3.17 -18.93 -13.89
CA TYR A 93 -1.78 -18.49 -13.80
C TYR A 93 -1.25 -17.96 -15.15
N GLY A 94 -1.64 -18.58 -16.26
CA GLY A 94 -1.43 -18.04 -17.60
C GLY A 94 -2.05 -16.65 -17.78
N TYR A 95 -3.22 -16.39 -17.20
CA TYR A 95 -3.84 -15.06 -17.20
C TYR A 95 -3.04 -14.03 -16.40
N ARG A 96 -2.43 -14.45 -15.27
CA ARG A 96 -1.55 -13.58 -14.46
C ARG A 96 -0.30 -13.18 -15.23
N VAL A 97 0.29 -14.10 -15.99
CA VAL A 97 1.45 -13.83 -16.86
C VAL A 97 1.06 -12.98 -18.06
N CYS A 98 -0.10 -13.23 -18.68
CA CYS A 98 -0.61 -12.44 -19.81
C CYS A 98 -0.92 -10.99 -19.43
N ALA A 99 -1.47 -10.76 -18.24
CA ALA A 99 -1.71 -9.41 -17.73
C ALA A 99 -0.41 -8.58 -17.58
N LEU A 100 0.74 -9.25 -17.38
CA LEU A 100 2.06 -8.63 -17.26
C LEU A 100 2.75 -8.40 -18.62
N LEU A 101 2.38 -9.17 -19.64
CA LEU A 101 2.91 -9.10 -21.01
C LEU A 101 2.38 -7.91 -21.84
N CYS A 102 1.34 -7.24 -21.36
CA CYS A 102 0.62 -6.19 -22.09
C CYS A 102 1.23 -4.78 -21.94
N ASP A 103 2.43 -4.68 -21.33
CA ASP A 103 3.20 -3.44 -21.25
C ASP A 103 4.40 -3.53 -22.21
N ASP A 104 4.37 -2.72 -23.28
CA ASP A 104 5.38 -2.70 -24.35
C ASP A 104 6.81 -2.47 -23.84
N SER A 105 6.96 -1.94 -22.61
CA SER A 105 8.27 -1.67 -22.00
C SER A 105 9.04 -2.92 -21.53
N ILE A 106 8.39 -4.10 -21.45
CA ILE A 106 8.98 -5.32 -20.88
C ILE A 106 9.30 -6.40 -21.94
N GLY A 107 8.93 -6.16 -23.20
CA GLY A 107 8.75 -7.14 -24.28
C GLY A 107 9.86 -8.20 -24.51
N PRO A 108 11.14 -7.85 -24.70
CA PRO A 108 12.15 -8.84 -25.12
C PRO A 108 12.53 -9.85 -24.03
N LYS A 109 12.56 -9.42 -22.76
CA LYS A 109 12.98 -10.27 -21.64
C LYS A 109 11.91 -11.29 -21.26
N ILE A 110 10.64 -10.87 -21.27
CA ILE A 110 9.55 -11.80 -20.95
C ILE A 110 9.39 -12.84 -22.07
N VAL A 111 9.60 -12.47 -23.35
CA VAL A 111 9.53 -13.43 -24.45
C VAL A 111 10.59 -14.51 -24.31
N SER A 112 11.85 -14.12 -24.06
CA SER A 112 12.92 -15.10 -23.85
C SER A 112 12.63 -16.03 -22.66
N TRP A 113 11.99 -15.51 -21.61
CA TRP A 113 11.53 -16.33 -20.48
C TRP A 113 10.36 -17.24 -20.87
N LEU A 114 9.36 -16.77 -21.63
CA LEU A 114 8.26 -17.60 -22.13
C LEU A 114 8.75 -18.72 -23.03
N GLU A 115 9.71 -18.43 -23.92
CA GLU A 115 10.39 -19.45 -24.73
C GLU A 115 11.06 -20.49 -23.84
N SER A 116 11.74 -20.05 -22.77
CA SER A 116 12.33 -20.95 -21.79
C SER A 116 11.28 -21.81 -21.08
N CYS A 117 10.17 -21.23 -20.60
CA CYS A 117 9.10 -21.98 -19.94
C CYS A 117 8.42 -22.98 -20.88
N LEU A 118 8.18 -22.61 -22.13
CA LEU A 118 7.55 -23.51 -23.10
C LEU A 118 8.53 -24.63 -23.52
N ALA A 119 9.84 -24.35 -23.56
CA ALA A 119 10.86 -25.35 -23.86
C ALA A 119 11.24 -26.24 -22.67
N ASP A 120 10.96 -25.81 -21.43
CA ASP A 120 11.33 -26.53 -20.22
C ASP A 120 10.47 -27.79 -20.03
N GLU A 121 11.10 -28.96 -20.18
CA GLU A 121 10.47 -30.26 -19.99
C GLU A 121 10.11 -30.57 -18.54
N SER A 122 10.67 -29.82 -17.56
CA SER A 122 10.27 -29.91 -16.16
C SER A 122 8.90 -29.29 -15.90
N ILE A 123 8.39 -28.45 -16.82
CA ILE A 123 7.04 -27.92 -16.75
C ILE A 123 6.09 -28.92 -17.42
N PRO A 124 5.05 -29.40 -16.70
CA PRO A 124 4.08 -30.32 -17.24
C PRO A 124 3.51 -29.86 -18.58
N ARG A 125 3.37 -30.79 -19.53
CA ARG A 125 2.87 -30.48 -20.88
C ARG A 125 1.52 -29.78 -20.85
N ALA A 126 0.64 -30.18 -19.93
CA ALA A 126 -0.66 -29.55 -19.73
C ALA A 126 -0.56 -28.08 -19.29
N ALA A 127 0.38 -27.75 -18.39
CA ALA A 127 0.63 -26.39 -17.92
C ALA A 127 1.21 -25.51 -19.04
N ARG A 128 2.15 -26.06 -19.84
CA ARG A 128 2.68 -25.37 -21.03
C ARG A 128 1.59 -25.08 -22.07
N ALA A 129 0.73 -26.06 -22.36
CA ALA A 129 -0.40 -25.88 -23.27
C ALA A 129 -1.42 -24.86 -22.76
N ALA A 130 -1.75 -24.88 -21.46
CA ALA A 130 -2.62 -23.88 -20.85
C ALA A 130 -2.04 -22.47 -20.96
N LEU A 131 -0.76 -22.29 -20.62
CA LEU A 131 -0.06 -21.01 -20.75
C LEU A 131 -0.10 -20.49 -22.19
N ALA A 132 0.22 -21.35 -23.18
CA ALA A 132 0.19 -20.99 -24.60
C ALA A 132 -1.22 -20.60 -25.08
N ARG A 133 -2.27 -21.34 -24.69
CA ARG A 133 -3.67 -21.01 -25.03
C ARG A 133 -4.11 -19.69 -24.42
N THR A 134 -3.72 -19.41 -23.18
CA THR A 134 -4.07 -18.14 -22.52
C THR A 134 -3.41 -16.95 -23.24
N ILE A 135 -2.13 -17.06 -23.60
CA ILE A 135 -1.43 -16.04 -24.39
C ILE A 135 -2.08 -15.87 -25.76
N ALA A 136 -2.47 -16.98 -26.41
CA ALA A 136 -3.12 -16.94 -27.72
C ALA A 136 -4.48 -16.23 -27.70
N SER A 137 -5.17 -16.26 -26.54
CA SER A 137 -6.54 -15.77 -26.38
C SER A 137 -6.63 -14.33 -25.86
N ASP A 138 -5.58 -13.77 -25.25
CA ASP A 138 -5.63 -12.38 -24.74
C ASP A 138 -5.53 -11.37 -25.91
N PRO A 139 -6.51 -10.47 -26.11
CA PRO A 139 -6.54 -9.51 -27.21
C PRO A 139 -5.34 -8.55 -27.24
N ARG A 140 -4.70 -8.28 -26.10
CA ARG A 140 -3.57 -7.33 -26.00
C ARG A 140 -2.23 -7.97 -26.38
N CYS A 141 -2.16 -9.29 -26.49
CA CYS A 141 -0.95 -10.03 -26.82
C CYS A 141 -0.71 -10.13 -28.36
N ALA A 142 -0.97 -9.07 -29.13
CA ALA A 142 -0.70 -9.04 -30.57
C ALA A 142 0.60 -8.25 -30.85
N SER A 143 1.74 -8.93 -30.89
CA SER A 143 3.03 -8.31 -31.22
C SER A 143 3.86 -9.19 -32.17
N LEU A 144 4.71 -8.56 -33.00
CA LEU A 144 5.66 -9.26 -33.89
C LEU A 144 6.53 -10.29 -33.15
N THR A 145 6.74 -10.06 -31.87
CA THR A 145 7.53 -10.93 -31.00
C THR A 145 6.78 -12.20 -30.61
N LEU A 146 5.45 -12.14 -30.50
CA LEU A 146 4.61 -13.32 -30.27
C LEU A 146 4.38 -14.12 -31.55
N ASP A 147 4.40 -13.50 -32.73
CA ASP A 147 4.39 -14.22 -34.01
C ASP A 147 5.55 -15.21 -34.11
N ALA A 148 6.74 -14.84 -33.62
CA ALA A 148 7.91 -15.73 -33.58
C ALA A 148 7.73 -16.88 -32.59
N LEU A 149 7.16 -16.62 -31.41
CA LEU A 149 6.86 -17.64 -30.40
C LEU A 149 5.87 -18.67 -30.94
N PHE A 150 4.78 -18.21 -31.54
CA PHE A 150 3.74 -19.07 -32.14
C PHE A 150 4.14 -19.65 -33.49
N ALA A 151 5.26 -19.25 -34.08
CA ALA A 151 5.89 -19.95 -35.20
C ALA A 151 6.85 -21.07 -34.74
N SER A 152 7.19 -21.12 -33.45
CA SER A 152 8.10 -22.14 -32.91
C SER A 152 7.44 -23.52 -32.82
N ALA A 153 8.25 -24.58 -32.92
CA ALA A 153 7.79 -25.96 -32.77
C ALA A 153 7.40 -26.34 -31.33
N VAL A 154 7.62 -25.44 -30.37
CA VAL A 154 7.42 -25.66 -28.94
C VAL A 154 5.96 -25.42 -28.51
N VAL A 155 5.23 -24.61 -29.28
CA VAL A 155 3.79 -24.35 -29.07
C VAL A 155 2.96 -25.44 -29.74
N ASP A 156 1.92 -25.95 -29.08
CA ASP A 156 1.03 -26.96 -29.66
C ASP A 156 0.17 -26.41 -30.83
N ASP A 157 -0.38 -27.33 -31.64
CA ASP A 157 -1.13 -26.97 -32.85
C ASP A 157 -2.44 -26.22 -32.53
N GLU A 158 -3.06 -26.46 -31.37
CA GLU A 158 -4.33 -25.86 -30.96
C GLU A 158 -4.13 -24.38 -30.57
N ALA A 159 -3.11 -24.09 -29.77
CA ALA A 159 -2.73 -22.73 -29.41
C ALA A 159 -2.27 -21.94 -30.64
N ARG A 160 -1.53 -22.57 -31.57
CA ARG A 160 -1.16 -21.98 -32.87
C ARG A 160 -2.38 -21.64 -33.72
N GLN A 161 -3.36 -22.54 -33.82
CA GLN A 161 -4.60 -22.30 -34.56
C GLN A 161 -5.44 -21.19 -33.90
N THR A 162 -5.52 -21.15 -32.58
CA THR A 162 -6.23 -20.10 -31.82
C THR A 162 -5.60 -18.72 -32.09
N TYR A 163 -4.28 -18.62 -32.00
CA TYR A 163 -3.55 -17.39 -32.29
C TYR A 163 -3.71 -16.96 -33.76
N ALA A 164 -3.57 -17.89 -34.71
CA ALA A 164 -3.71 -17.62 -36.14
C ALA A 164 -5.15 -17.19 -36.51
N ALA A 165 -6.17 -17.82 -35.94
CA ALA A 165 -7.58 -17.44 -36.13
C ALA A 165 -7.84 -16.01 -35.64
N ARG A 166 -7.24 -15.62 -34.51
CA ARG A 166 -7.31 -14.25 -33.97
C ARG A 166 -6.61 -13.24 -34.89
N CYS A 167 -5.38 -13.52 -35.30
CA CYS A 167 -4.62 -12.64 -36.21
C CYS A 167 -5.33 -12.49 -37.57
N GLY A 168 -5.95 -13.58 -38.08
CA GLY A 168 -6.74 -13.57 -39.31
C GLY A 168 -8.08 -12.83 -39.17
N ALA A 169 -8.77 -12.97 -38.03
CA ALA A 169 -10.02 -12.25 -37.74
C ALA A 169 -9.79 -10.72 -37.65
N GLY A 170 -8.62 -10.28 -37.18
CA GLY A 170 -8.23 -8.87 -37.17
C GLY A 170 -7.92 -8.29 -38.56
N GLN A 171 -7.47 -9.11 -39.51
CA GLN A 171 -7.10 -8.67 -40.87
C GLN A 171 -8.26 -8.70 -41.88
N GLY A 172 -9.37 -9.37 -41.56
CA GLY A 172 -10.32 -9.83 -42.56
C GLY A 172 -11.79 -9.46 -42.38
N ALA A 173 -12.18 -8.40 -41.64
CA ALA A 173 -13.55 -7.84 -41.68
C ALA A 173 -13.71 -6.52 -40.89
N ARG A 174 -12.79 -5.57 -41.03
CA ARG A 174 -12.99 -4.19 -40.54
C ARG A 174 -13.28 -3.26 -41.73
N THR A 175 -14.53 -3.22 -42.19
CA THR A 175 -15.10 -1.92 -42.59
C THR A 175 -15.44 -1.20 -41.31
N GLU A 176 -14.45 -0.53 -40.74
CA GLU A 176 -14.60 0.25 -39.52
C GLU A 176 -15.07 1.67 -39.82
N PRO A 177 -16.00 2.24 -39.04
CA PRO A 177 -15.80 3.62 -38.63
C PRO A 177 -14.48 3.61 -37.87
N SER A 178 -13.46 4.25 -38.46
CA SER A 178 -12.10 4.34 -37.93
C SER A 178 -12.09 4.31 -36.40
N GLU A 179 -11.60 3.22 -35.81
CA GLU A 179 -11.22 3.28 -34.41
C GLU A 179 -10.24 4.45 -34.31
N PRO A 180 -10.57 5.46 -33.50
CA PRO A 180 -9.75 6.64 -33.42
C PRO A 180 -8.32 6.20 -33.04
N GLU A 181 -7.30 6.74 -33.71
CA GLU A 181 -5.90 6.54 -33.29
C GLU A 181 -5.80 6.73 -31.76
N PRO A 182 -4.82 6.15 -31.04
CA PRO A 182 -4.66 6.38 -29.61
C PRO A 182 -4.74 7.87 -29.23
N ASP A 183 -4.30 8.72 -30.14
CA ASP A 183 -4.42 10.18 -30.12
C ASP A 183 -5.85 10.71 -30.28
N ASP A 184 -6.67 10.12 -31.14
CA ASP A 184 -8.08 10.47 -31.31
C ASP A 184 -8.97 9.89 -30.19
N ALA A 185 -8.64 8.71 -29.63
CA ALA A 185 -9.34 8.13 -28.49
C ALA A 185 -9.05 8.96 -27.24
N ARG A 186 -7.79 9.36 -27.08
CA ARG A 186 -7.37 10.34 -26.09
C ARG A 186 -8.03 11.70 -26.35
N ARG A 187 -8.05 12.23 -27.57
CA ARG A 187 -8.79 13.48 -27.89
C ARG A 187 -10.29 13.37 -27.61
N ALA A 188 -10.93 12.23 -27.87
CA ALA A 188 -12.34 12.01 -27.58
C ALA A 188 -12.59 11.94 -26.06
N LEU A 189 -11.66 11.35 -25.31
CA LEU A 189 -11.69 11.28 -23.86
C LEU A 189 -11.39 12.66 -23.23
N LEU A 190 -10.49 13.45 -23.84
CA LEU A 190 -10.20 14.85 -23.51
C LEU A 190 -11.30 15.82 -23.96
N ALA A 191 -12.11 15.46 -24.95
CA ALA A 191 -13.27 16.24 -25.40
C ALA A 191 -14.41 16.20 -24.38
N ASN A 192 -14.38 15.26 -23.42
CA ASN A 192 -15.18 15.32 -22.21
C ASN A 192 -14.27 15.56 -21.00
N PRO A 193 -14.10 16.82 -20.57
CA PRO A 193 -13.28 17.22 -19.43
C PRO A 193 -13.56 16.42 -18.16
N PHE A 194 -14.82 15.98 -17.97
CA PHE A 194 -15.26 15.17 -16.85
C PHE A 194 -14.71 13.75 -16.89
N LEU A 195 -14.76 13.10 -18.06
CA LEU A 195 -14.15 11.78 -18.26
C LEU A 195 -12.62 11.89 -18.26
N ALA A 196 -12.07 12.96 -18.82
CA ALA A 196 -10.64 13.23 -18.81
C ALA A 196 -10.06 13.29 -17.40
N VAL A 197 -10.68 14.07 -16.50
CA VAL A 197 -10.24 14.20 -15.10
C VAL A 197 -10.47 12.90 -14.33
N ARG A 198 -11.56 12.17 -14.60
CA ARG A 198 -11.88 10.93 -13.90
C ARG A 198 -10.97 9.76 -14.29
N GLU A 199 -10.67 9.62 -15.58
CA GLU A 199 -9.82 8.54 -16.12
C GLU A 199 -8.32 8.87 -15.98
N LEU A 200 -7.96 10.15 -16.09
CA LEU A 200 -6.60 10.60 -15.86
C LEU A 200 -6.46 11.03 -14.40
N ARG A 201 -6.51 10.04 -13.51
CA ARG A 201 -6.34 10.18 -12.06
C ARG A 201 -5.14 11.06 -11.65
N ASP A 202 -4.13 11.19 -12.53
CA ASP A 202 -2.93 12.02 -12.37
C ASP A 202 -2.73 13.07 -13.49
N GLY A 203 -3.69 13.28 -14.40
CA GLY A 203 -3.41 13.86 -15.71
C GLY A 203 -3.82 15.29 -15.96
N ALA A 204 -4.42 16.02 -15.01
CA ALA A 204 -4.92 17.37 -15.31
C ALA A 204 -3.79 18.31 -15.76
N ARG A 205 -2.56 18.13 -15.25
CA ARG A 205 -1.38 18.85 -15.75
C ARG A 205 -1.03 18.47 -17.17
N GLU A 206 -1.02 17.18 -17.50
CA GLU A 206 -0.71 16.64 -18.82
C GLU A 206 -1.74 17.09 -19.85
N VAL A 207 -3.03 17.07 -19.48
CA VAL A 207 -4.12 17.61 -20.29
C VAL A 207 -3.88 19.08 -20.56
N LEU A 208 -3.59 19.89 -19.54
CA LEU A 208 -3.39 21.32 -19.71
C LEU A 208 -2.06 21.68 -20.37
N ALA A 209 -1.06 20.81 -20.28
CA ALA A 209 0.18 20.94 -21.04
C ALA A 209 -0.04 20.71 -22.53
N ALA A 210 -0.91 19.75 -22.89
CA ALA A 210 -1.28 19.46 -24.28
C ALA A 210 -2.34 20.43 -24.84
N HIS A 211 -3.28 20.87 -23.99
CA HIS A 211 -4.46 21.65 -24.33
C HIS A 211 -4.72 22.77 -23.31
N PRO A 212 -3.90 23.84 -23.29
CA PRO A 212 -4.07 24.95 -22.35
C PRO A 212 -5.45 25.63 -22.42
N GLU A 213 -6.09 25.57 -23.59
CA GLU A 213 -7.44 26.10 -23.84
C GLU A 213 -8.53 25.42 -22.99
N LEU A 214 -8.30 24.19 -22.53
CA LEU A 214 -9.26 23.42 -21.72
C LEU A 214 -9.20 23.76 -20.22
N ARG A 215 -8.40 24.77 -19.81
CA ARG A 215 -8.23 25.13 -18.38
C ARG A 215 -9.55 25.37 -17.66
N GLY A 216 -10.46 26.13 -18.26
CA GLY A 216 -11.77 26.42 -17.65
C GLY A 216 -12.58 25.15 -17.41
N ASP A 217 -12.57 24.24 -18.38
CA ASP A 217 -13.35 23.01 -18.31
C ASP A 217 -12.75 21.99 -17.33
N VAL A 218 -11.42 21.88 -17.26
CA VAL A 218 -10.72 21.03 -16.29
C VAL A 218 -10.98 21.52 -14.86
N LEU A 219 -10.88 22.84 -14.62
CA LEU A 219 -11.20 23.42 -13.31
C LEU A 219 -12.66 23.16 -12.93
N ALA A 220 -13.60 23.34 -13.86
CA ALA A 220 -15.01 23.06 -13.62
C ALA A 220 -15.28 21.58 -13.29
N ALA A 221 -14.67 20.64 -14.02
CA ALA A 221 -14.80 19.21 -13.77
C ALA A 221 -14.25 18.81 -12.39
N LEU A 222 -13.05 19.30 -12.03
CA LEU A 222 -12.46 19.10 -10.71
C LEU A 222 -13.35 19.68 -9.61
N THR A 223 -13.89 20.88 -9.78
CA THR A 223 -14.82 21.47 -8.81
C THR A 223 -16.06 20.61 -8.59
N VAL A 224 -16.69 20.14 -9.67
CA VAL A 224 -17.85 19.25 -9.54
C VAL A 224 -17.46 17.99 -8.76
N ALA A 225 -16.35 17.34 -9.12
CA ALA A 225 -15.88 16.16 -8.41
C ALA A 225 -15.63 16.41 -6.92
N VAL A 226 -15.05 17.55 -6.52
CA VAL A 226 -14.85 17.90 -5.10
C VAL A 226 -16.18 18.09 -4.35
N THR A 227 -17.13 18.76 -4.99
CA THR A 227 -18.41 19.16 -4.38
C THR A 227 -19.51 18.10 -4.44
N ASP A 228 -19.36 17.06 -5.26
CA ASP A 228 -20.33 15.97 -5.35
C ASP A 228 -20.21 15.03 -4.14
N GLU A 229 -21.16 15.12 -3.20
CA GLU A 229 -21.18 14.28 -2.00
C GLU A 229 -21.45 12.80 -2.30
N THR A 230 -21.93 12.46 -3.49
CA THR A 230 -22.15 11.07 -3.92
C THR A 230 -20.87 10.40 -4.42
N GLU A 231 -19.84 11.19 -4.74
CA GLU A 231 -18.54 10.67 -5.13
C GLU A 231 -17.79 10.06 -3.95
N GLN A 232 -16.94 9.08 -4.28
CA GLN A 232 -16.13 8.40 -3.27
C GLN A 232 -15.10 9.37 -2.67
N TYR A 233 -14.85 9.23 -1.37
CA TYR A 233 -13.96 10.14 -0.61
C TYR A 233 -12.61 10.38 -1.31
N TYR A 234 -11.95 9.32 -1.78
CA TYR A 234 -10.63 9.46 -2.42
C TYR A 234 -10.69 10.20 -3.77
N VAL A 235 -11.81 10.13 -4.51
CA VAL A 235 -11.99 10.87 -5.76
C VAL A 235 -12.04 12.36 -5.47
N ARG A 236 -12.85 12.73 -4.46
CA ARG A 236 -13.00 14.12 -4.01
C ARG A 236 -11.68 14.68 -3.46
N PHE A 237 -10.96 13.87 -2.69
CA PHE A 237 -9.64 14.21 -2.15
C PHE A 237 -8.64 14.52 -3.26
N HIS A 238 -8.44 13.59 -4.21
CA HIS A 238 -7.51 13.79 -5.32
C HIS A 238 -7.91 14.94 -6.25
N ALA A 239 -9.21 15.14 -6.47
CA ALA A 239 -9.69 16.26 -7.28
C ALA A 239 -9.32 17.61 -6.62
N LEU A 240 -9.42 17.71 -5.29
CA LEU A 240 -9.05 18.93 -4.57
C LEU A 240 -7.52 19.14 -4.57
N GLU A 241 -6.72 18.07 -4.47
CA GLU A 241 -5.27 18.15 -4.64
C GLU A 241 -4.90 18.70 -6.03
N GLN A 242 -5.43 18.10 -7.10
CA GLN A 242 -5.18 18.56 -8.47
C GLN A 242 -5.65 20.01 -8.68
N LEU A 243 -6.80 20.38 -8.11
CA LEU A 243 -7.30 21.75 -8.18
C LEU A 243 -6.31 22.72 -7.52
N ALA A 244 -5.77 22.37 -6.35
CA ALA A 244 -4.80 23.20 -5.63
C ALA A 244 -3.45 23.30 -6.35
N GLU A 245 -3.05 22.25 -7.07
CA GLU A 245 -1.87 22.27 -7.92
C GLU A 245 -2.02 23.18 -9.15
N LEU A 246 -3.22 23.22 -9.74
CA LEU A 246 -3.51 24.02 -10.93
C LEU A 246 -3.83 25.48 -10.62
N ASP A 247 -4.59 25.71 -9.56
CA ASP A 247 -5.11 27.01 -9.15
C ASP A 247 -5.40 27.02 -7.63
N ARG A 248 -4.34 27.23 -6.84
CA ARG A 248 -4.43 27.16 -5.36
C ARG A 248 -5.46 28.13 -4.78
N ALA A 249 -5.52 29.36 -5.29
CA ALA A 249 -6.48 30.36 -4.80
C ALA A 249 -7.92 29.91 -5.04
N TYR A 250 -8.20 29.32 -6.21
CA TYR A 250 -9.51 28.75 -6.50
C TYR A 250 -9.80 27.51 -5.65
N ALA A 251 -8.83 26.61 -5.47
CA ALA A 251 -8.98 25.44 -4.62
C ALA A 251 -9.29 25.78 -3.16
N VAL A 252 -8.67 26.84 -2.60
CA VAL A 252 -8.98 27.35 -1.26
C VAL A 252 -10.45 27.79 -1.19
N ALA A 253 -10.94 28.54 -2.18
CA ALA A 253 -12.33 28.98 -2.22
C ALA A 253 -13.31 27.78 -2.32
N ILE A 254 -12.95 26.72 -3.05
CA ILE A 254 -13.74 25.48 -3.07
C ILE A 254 -13.69 24.76 -1.73
N ALA A 255 -12.50 24.63 -1.12
CA ALA A 255 -12.30 23.96 0.16
C ALA A 255 -13.11 24.60 1.30
N GLU A 256 -13.25 25.93 1.32
CA GLU A 256 -14.10 26.65 2.28
C GLU A 256 -15.59 26.28 2.20
N MET A 257 -16.05 25.73 1.08
CA MET A 257 -17.43 25.26 0.88
C MET A 257 -17.61 23.77 1.21
N VAL A 258 -16.54 23.02 1.49
CA VAL A 258 -16.62 21.58 1.76
C VAL A 258 -16.93 21.37 3.25
N GLU A 259 -18.12 20.87 3.55
CA GLU A 259 -18.57 20.58 4.91
C GLU A 259 -18.29 19.12 5.36
N ASP A 260 -17.77 18.27 4.46
CA ASP A 260 -17.52 16.86 4.77
C ASP A 260 -16.36 16.71 5.79
N PRO A 261 -16.62 16.20 7.01
CA PRO A 261 -15.59 16.08 8.04
C PRO A 261 -14.47 15.11 7.65
N ARG A 262 -14.72 14.17 6.73
CA ARG A 262 -13.68 13.25 6.24
C ARG A 262 -12.61 13.98 5.41
N MET A 263 -12.99 15.08 4.76
CA MET A 263 -12.09 15.92 3.95
C MET A 263 -11.31 16.93 4.79
N ALA A 264 -11.59 17.04 6.10
CA ALA A 264 -10.94 18.00 6.99
C ALA A 264 -9.40 17.94 6.98
N PRO A 265 -8.73 16.76 6.92
CA PRO A 265 -7.27 16.69 6.84
C PRO A 265 -6.66 17.40 5.62
N LEU A 266 -7.41 17.52 4.52
CA LEU A 266 -6.99 18.24 3.33
C LEU A 266 -7.44 19.71 3.35
N VAL A 267 -8.70 19.94 3.72
CA VAL A 267 -9.33 21.27 3.72
C VAL A 267 -8.66 22.20 4.73
N ALA A 268 -8.45 21.76 5.97
CA ALA A 268 -7.96 22.63 7.03
C ALA A 268 -6.54 23.18 6.74
N PRO A 269 -5.55 22.36 6.35
CA PRO A 269 -4.23 22.89 5.95
C PRO A 269 -4.29 23.77 4.71
N LEU A 270 -5.10 23.41 3.70
CA LEU A 270 -5.21 24.20 2.47
C LEU A 270 -5.75 25.60 2.73
N VAL A 271 -6.82 25.71 3.52
CA VAL A 271 -7.44 26.99 3.91
C VAL A 271 -6.51 27.80 4.82
N LYS A 272 -5.83 27.15 5.79
CA LYS A 272 -4.91 27.84 6.70
C LYS A 272 -3.62 28.31 6.01
N PHE A 273 -3.18 27.62 4.95
CA PHE A 273 -1.98 27.96 4.19
C PHE A 273 -2.31 28.19 2.70
N PRO A 274 -2.97 29.31 2.36
CA PRO A 274 -3.47 29.55 1.01
C PRO A 274 -2.35 29.84 0.00
N GLU A 275 -1.18 30.29 0.46
CA GLU A 275 -0.04 30.56 -0.43
C GLU A 275 0.74 29.29 -0.79
N PRO A 276 1.22 29.16 -2.04
CA PRO A 276 2.12 28.08 -2.42
C PRO A 276 3.35 27.96 -1.52
N GLY A 277 3.63 26.74 -1.09
CA GLY A 277 4.74 26.39 -0.21
C GLY A 277 4.62 26.90 1.23
N ALA A 278 3.54 27.57 1.62
CA ALA A 278 3.37 28.05 3.01
C ALA A 278 3.28 26.88 3.99
N LEU A 279 2.63 25.77 3.61
CA LEU A 279 2.58 24.55 4.42
C LEU A 279 3.97 23.93 4.62
N ALA A 280 4.77 23.84 3.56
CA ALA A 280 6.15 23.33 3.67
C ALA A 280 7.02 24.23 4.55
N ARG A 281 6.95 25.55 4.37
CA ARG A 281 7.65 26.52 5.24
C ARG A 281 7.21 26.39 6.69
N TYR A 282 5.91 26.21 6.94
CA TYR A 282 5.39 25.93 8.28
C TYR A 282 6.00 24.65 8.86
N ALA A 283 5.90 23.53 8.14
CA ALA A 283 6.44 22.23 8.57
C ALA A 283 7.93 22.30 8.90
N HIS A 284 8.70 23.05 8.10
CA HIS A 284 10.11 23.33 8.35
C HIS A 284 10.31 24.15 9.63
N ASN A 285 9.57 25.25 9.78
CA ASN A 285 9.70 26.14 10.94
C ASN A 285 9.34 25.47 12.27
N VAL A 286 8.37 24.56 12.28
CA VAL A 286 8.01 23.80 13.50
C VAL A 286 8.90 22.58 13.73
N GLY A 287 9.79 22.24 12.79
CA GLY A 287 10.74 21.14 12.90
C GLY A 287 10.21 19.78 12.45
N LEU A 288 9.04 19.71 11.79
CA LEU A 288 8.56 18.48 11.16
C LEU A 288 9.40 18.12 9.92
N LEU A 289 9.89 19.13 9.20
CA LEU A 289 10.67 18.97 7.99
C LEU A 289 12.09 19.54 8.19
N PRO A 290 13.16 18.74 8.06
CA PRO A 290 14.52 19.20 8.35
C PRO A 290 15.03 20.23 7.33
N GLU A 291 14.69 20.04 6.06
CA GLU A 291 15.15 20.86 4.94
C GLU A 291 14.01 21.12 3.97
N LEU A 292 13.99 22.29 3.33
CA LEU A 292 13.02 22.62 2.29
C LEU A 292 13.59 22.28 0.92
N THR A 293 12.86 21.48 0.16
CA THR A 293 13.14 21.19 -1.25
C THR A 293 12.10 21.85 -2.16
N ASP A 294 12.47 22.11 -3.42
CA ASP A 294 11.56 22.73 -4.40
C ASP A 294 10.29 21.89 -4.67
N GLY A 295 10.38 20.57 -4.49
CA GLY A 295 9.24 19.66 -4.64
C GLY A 295 8.19 19.87 -3.56
N GLU A 296 8.62 20.02 -2.30
CA GLU A 296 7.74 20.19 -1.14
C GLU A 296 7.01 21.53 -1.17
N LEU A 297 7.57 22.56 -1.82
CA LEU A 297 6.90 23.85 -2.00
C LEU A 297 5.62 23.76 -2.86
N ARG A 298 5.43 22.65 -3.60
CA ARG A 298 4.22 22.40 -4.40
C ARG A 298 3.20 21.49 -3.70
N ALA A 299 3.58 20.87 -2.59
CA ALA A 299 2.72 19.94 -1.87
C ALA A 299 1.46 20.64 -1.33
N VAL A 300 0.32 19.96 -1.49
CA VAL A 300 -0.99 20.43 -1.04
C VAL A 300 -1.31 19.93 0.37
N THR A 301 -0.81 18.75 0.71
CA THR A 301 -1.09 18.03 1.97
C THR A 301 0.14 17.96 2.84
N ILE A 302 -0.06 17.73 4.15
CA ILE A 302 1.06 17.59 5.07
C ILE A 302 1.83 16.29 4.80
N GLU A 303 1.14 15.23 4.39
CA GLU A 303 1.73 13.95 3.99
C GLU A 303 2.69 14.13 2.80
N ASN A 304 2.29 14.92 1.79
CA ASN A 304 3.11 15.22 0.62
C ASN A 304 4.32 16.08 0.98
N VAL A 305 4.19 16.99 1.95
CA VAL A 305 5.33 17.76 2.49
C VAL A 305 6.30 16.87 3.25
N LEU A 306 5.79 15.90 4.02
CA LEU A 306 6.59 15.08 4.92
C LEU A 306 7.13 13.82 4.27
N GLY A 307 7.05 13.65 2.94
CA GLY A 307 7.40 12.40 2.25
C GLY A 307 8.78 11.81 2.58
N SER A 308 9.76 12.64 2.95
CA SER A 308 11.10 12.18 3.40
C SER A 308 11.14 11.66 4.84
N ARG A 309 10.10 11.94 5.63
CA ARG A 309 9.90 11.58 7.04
C ARG A 309 8.79 10.57 7.26
N THR A 310 8.11 10.15 6.19
CA THR A 310 7.04 9.16 6.25
C THR A 310 7.45 7.85 5.61
N ALA A 311 6.84 6.76 6.08
CA ALA A 311 6.96 5.46 5.45
C ALA A 311 5.58 4.80 5.36
N LEU A 312 5.26 4.32 4.15
CA LEU A 312 4.03 3.60 3.85
C LEU A 312 4.28 2.09 3.75
N PHE A 313 3.47 1.29 4.42
CA PHE A 313 3.50 -0.17 4.30
C PHE A 313 2.09 -0.76 4.45
N ALA A 314 1.83 -1.89 3.77
CA ALA A 314 0.60 -2.63 3.92
C ALA A 314 0.55 -3.28 5.31
N LYS A 315 -0.59 -3.16 6.01
CA LYS A 315 -0.77 -3.83 7.30
C LYS A 315 -1.04 -5.32 7.12
N GLU A 316 -1.80 -5.68 6.09
CA GLU A 316 -2.01 -7.06 5.67
C GLU A 316 -0.79 -7.55 4.88
N THR A 317 -0.23 -8.69 5.28
CA THR A 317 1.01 -9.20 4.69
C THR A 317 0.78 -10.36 3.74
N ASP A 318 -0.37 -11.05 3.83
CA ASP A 318 -0.65 -12.32 3.15
C ASP A 318 0.43 -13.41 3.41
N GLU A 319 1.28 -13.21 4.42
CA GLU A 319 2.47 -14.03 4.70
C GLU A 319 2.55 -14.34 6.20
N TYR A 320 3.09 -15.51 6.54
CA TYR A 320 3.45 -15.89 7.90
C TYR A 320 4.91 -16.35 7.95
N PRO A 321 5.76 -15.79 8.84
CA PRO A 321 5.47 -14.71 9.77
C PRO A 321 5.29 -13.34 9.09
N ASN A 322 4.74 -12.36 9.81
CA ASN A 322 4.33 -11.05 9.26
C ASN A 322 5.52 -10.12 8.90
N HIS A 323 6.75 -10.53 9.16
CA HIS A 323 7.95 -9.75 8.86
C HIS A 323 8.01 -8.39 9.58
N TYR A 324 7.63 -8.38 10.86
CA TYR A 324 7.71 -7.19 11.72
C TYR A 324 9.13 -6.63 11.81
N ASP A 325 10.15 -7.49 11.77
CA ASP A 325 11.56 -7.12 11.77
C ASP A 325 11.92 -6.19 10.59
N ARG A 326 11.40 -6.48 9.39
CA ARG A 326 11.59 -5.65 8.19
C ARG A 326 10.88 -4.31 8.31
N VAL A 327 9.68 -4.30 8.89
CA VAL A 327 8.92 -3.06 9.14
C VAL A 327 9.67 -2.18 10.14
N LEU A 328 10.10 -2.74 11.27
CA LEU A 328 10.90 -2.05 12.28
C LEU A 328 12.19 -1.47 11.67
N ALA A 329 12.96 -2.27 10.95
CA ALA A 329 14.20 -1.83 10.29
C ALA A 329 13.96 -0.80 9.18
N ARG A 330 12.79 -0.79 8.54
CA ARG A 330 12.41 0.23 7.57
C ARG A 330 12.07 1.54 8.26
N LEU A 331 11.26 1.50 9.32
CA LEU A 331 10.85 2.67 10.09
C LEU A 331 12.02 3.31 10.84
N ALA A 332 12.92 2.50 11.41
CA ALA A 332 14.13 2.99 12.11
C ALA A 332 15.00 3.91 11.24
N ARG A 333 15.01 3.73 9.92
CA ARG A 333 15.75 4.61 8.99
C ARG A 333 15.23 6.05 8.94
N LEU A 334 13.96 6.28 9.31
CA LEU A 334 13.38 7.64 9.36
C LEU A 334 14.03 8.52 10.43
N VAL A 335 14.70 7.91 11.41
CA VAL A 335 15.40 8.59 12.51
C VAL A 335 16.92 8.38 12.46
N SER A 336 17.47 7.99 11.31
CA SER A 336 18.93 7.83 11.16
C SER A 336 19.69 9.11 11.60
N PRO A 337 20.79 8.99 12.37
CA PRO A 337 21.48 7.75 12.73
C PRO A 337 21.06 7.12 14.07
N VAL A 338 19.96 7.58 14.70
CA VAL A 338 19.62 7.26 16.10
C VAL A 338 19.48 5.76 16.35
N LEU A 339 18.94 5.01 15.38
CA LEU A 339 18.64 3.58 15.51
C LEU A 339 19.39 2.72 14.46
N ASP A 340 20.44 3.25 13.82
CA ASP A 340 21.14 2.57 12.73
C ASP A 340 21.89 1.30 13.17
N ASP A 341 22.26 1.22 14.46
CA ASP A 341 22.97 0.11 15.07
C ASP A 341 22.06 -0.90 15.80
N VAL A 342 20.74 -0.69 15.76
CA VAL A 342 19.77 -1.59 16.41
C VAL A 342 19.45 -2.76 15.50
N LEU A 343 19.56 -3.98 16.04
CA LEU A 343 19.08 -5.19 15.40
C LEU A 343 17.65 -5.47 15.85
N PHE A 344 16.74 -5.72 14.91
CA PHE A 344 15.37 -6.09 15.18
C PHE A 344 15.16 -7.58 14.89
N GLU A 345 14.38 -8.24 15.75
CA GLU A 345 13.97 -9.63 15.57
C GLU A 345 12.45 -9.73 15.80
N GLU A 346 11.80 -10.46 14.91
CA GLU A 346 10.45 -10.95 15.10
C GLU A 346 10.55 -12.38 15.63
N VAL A 347 9.91 -12.62 16.78
CA VAL A 347 9.68 -13.96 17.30
C VAL A 347 8.22 -14.29 16.97
N PRO A 348 7.98 -15.16 15.97
CA PRO A 348 6.64 -15.58 15.64
C PRO A 348 5.98 -16.26 16.83
N HIS A 349 4.66 -16.17 16.87
CA HIS A 349 3.94 -16.92 17.87
C HIS A 349 4.08 -18.44 17.64
N HIS A 350 4.11 -19.18 18.74
CA HIS A 350 4.37 -20.61 18.73
C HIS A 350 3.05 -21.39 18.60
N GLU A 351 2.18 -21.08 17.63
CA GLU A 351 0.99 -21.92 17.44
C GLU A 351 1.37 -23.28 16.83
N PHE A 352 1.40 -24.28 17.71
CA PHE A 352 0.66 -25.54 17.57
C PHE A 352 0.64 -26.18 16.17
N PHE A 353 1.81 -26.41 15.57
CA PHE A 353 2.00 -27.62 14.74
C PHE A 353 2.14 -28.87 15.63
N ASP A 354 1.37 -28.95 16.71
CA ASP A 354 1.10 -30.26 17.32
C ASP A 354 0.07 -30.91 16.38
N ASP A 355 0.58 -31.46 15.28
CA ASP A 355 -0.09 -32.24 14.22
C ASP A 355 -0.82 -33.51 14.76
N ASP A 356 -1.11 -33.59 16.06
CA ASP A 356 -1.57 -34.82 16.73
C ASP A 356 -3.06 -34.81 17.15
N ASP A 357 -3.78 -33.70 17.00
CA ASP A 357 -5.24 -33.68 17.21
C ASP A 357 -5.99 -33.88 15.89
N ASP A 358 -6.13 -35.14 15.48
CA ASP A 358 -7.01 -35.68 14.41
C ASP A 358 -8.53 -35.44 14.69
N ASP A 359 -8.89 -34.50 15.58
CA ASP A 359 -10.29 -34.22 15.90
C ASP A 359 -10.87 -33.24 14.85
N GLU A 360 -11.35 -33.83 13.75
CA GLU A 360 -12.12 -33.24 12.63
C GLU A 360 -13.46 -32.58 13.07
N ASP A 361 -13.51 -31.84 14.17
CA ASP A 361 -14.67 -31.03 14.50
C ASP A 361 -14.49 -29.62 13.89
N ASP A 362 -15.04 -29.47 12.67
CA ASP A 362 -15.16 -28.29 11.80
C ASP A 362 -15.86 -27.08 12.46
N ASP A 363 -15.42 -26.60 13.62
CA ASP A 363 -15.89 -25.34 14.19
C ASP A 363 -15.09 -24.17 13.60
N GLU A 364 -15.47 -23.81 12.37
CA GLU A 364 -14.94 -22.76 11.47
C GLU A 364 -14.98 -21.31 12.05
N ASP A 365 -15.26 -21.14 13.35
CA ASP A 365 -15.75 -19.88 13.94
C ASP A 365 -14.86 -19.26 15.05
N ALA A 366 -13.62 -19.72 15.26
CA ALA A 366 -12.82 -19.27 16.41
C ALA A 366 -11.88 -18.07 16.16
N TYR A 367 -12.33 -17.00 15.47
CA TYR A 367 -11.68 -15.69 15.61
C TYR A 367 -12.00 -15.11 16.99
N ARG A 368 -11.27 -15.53 18.03
CA ARG A 368 -11.37 -14.92 19.36
C ARG A 368 -10.25 -13.89 19.52
N PRO A 369 -10.56 -12.60 19.69
CA PRO A 369 -9.55 -11.60 20.03
C PRO A 369 -8.79 -12.05 21.29
N VAL A 370 -7.46 -12.10 21.19
CA VAL A 370 -6.54 -12.56 22.22
C VAL A 370 -6.61 -11.62 23.43
N ASN A 371 -7.52 -11.93 24.36
CA ASN A 371 -7.67 -11.22 25.62
C ASN A 371 -7.38 -12.12 26.83
N ASP A 372 -7.14 -13.41 26.60
CA ASP A 372 -6.72 -14.33 27.64
C ASP A 372 -5.19 -14.19 27.85
N PRO A 373 -4.71 -13.99 29.09
CA PRO A 373 -3.29 -13.98 29.41
C PRO A 373 -2.52 -15.21 28.91
N ASP A 374 -3.18 -16.36 28.79
CA ASP A 374 -2.55 -17.57 28.27
C ASP A 374 -2.39 -17.50 26.74
N GLN A 375 -3.34 -16.89 26.01
CA GLN A 375 -3.23 -16.64 24.56
C GLN A 375 -2.18 -15.56 24.22
N LEU A 376 -1.91 -14.60 25.11
CA LEU A 376 -0.82 -13.62 24.91
C LEU A 376 0.58 -14.25 24.95
N ARG A 377 0.73 -15.46 25.51
CA ARG A 377 2.01 -16.20 25.43
C ARG A 377 2.33 -16.59 24.00
N ASP A 378 1.28 -16.79 23.21
CA ASP A 378 1.28 -17.20 21.82
C ASP A 378 1.02 -15.98 20.91
N ALA A 379 1.41 -14.78 21.32
CA ALA A 379 1.41 -13.61 20.43
C ALA A 379 2.82 -13.37 19.87
N TYR A 380 2.90 -12.68 18.72
CA TYR A 380 4.17 -12.19 18.19
C TYR A 380 4.92 -11.37 19.24
N ARG A 381 6.22 -11.59 19.35
CA ARG A 381 7.11 -10.75 20.17
C ARG A 381 8.10 -10.04 19.29
N LEU A 382 8.26 -8.75 19.53
CA LEU A 382 9.17 -7.89 18.80
C LEU A 382 10.34 -7.57 19.72
N ARG A 383 11.55 -7.89 19.27
CA ARG A 383 12.78 -7.65 20.01
C ARG A 383 13.65 -6.63 19.31
N ALA A 384 14.35 -5.85 20.12
CA ALA A 384 15.38 -4.94 19.67
C ALA A 384 16.63 -5.12 20.53
N PHE A 385 17.77 -5.32 19.87
CA PHE A 385 19.05 -5.52 20.51
C PHE A 385 19.93 -4.28 20.31
N LEU A 386 20.35 -3.70 21.42
CA LEU A 386 21.43 -2.72 21.51
C LEU A 386 22.69 -3.41 22.05
N PRO A 387 23.87 -2.77 21.98
CA PRO A 387 25.11 -3.35 22.50
C PRO A 387 25.06 -3.72 24.00
N ASP A 388 24.21 -3.06 24.78
CA ASP A 388 24.16 -3.12 26.24
C ASP A 388 22.79 -3.49 26.80
N CYS A 389 21.76 -3.64 25.97
CA CYS A 389 20.41 -3.95 26.42
C CYS A 389 19.57 -4.63 25.35
N THR A 390 18.57 -5.39 25.80
CA THR A 390 17.53 -5.98 24.95
C THR A 390 16.16 -5.46 25.38
N TYR A 391 15.37 -5.01 24.41
CA TYR A 391 13.98 -4.61 24.60
C TYR A 391 13.06 -5.64 23.94
N GLU A 392 11.94 -5.95 24.58
CA GLU A 392 10.90 -6.84 24.06
C GLU A 392 9.52 -6.20 24.25
N ILE A 393 8.65 -6.31 23.25
CA ILE A 393 7.22 -5.97 23.34
C ILE A 393 6.38 -7.07 22.69
N ILE A 394 5.16 -7.27 23.18
CA ILE A 394 4.19 -8.21 22.61
C ILE A 394 3.31 -7.45 21.61
N ALA A 395 3.20 -7.93 20.37
CA ALA A 395 2.40 -7.26 19.35
C ALA A 395 0.89 -7.56 19.42
N GLY A 396 0.51 -8.56 20.22
CA GLY A 396 -0.88 -8.87 20.60
C GLY A 396 -1.77 -9.42 19.48
N ASN A 397 -1.23 -9.57 18.26
CA ASN A 397 -1.91 -10.19 17.13
C ASN A 397 -1.28 -11.55 16.84
N THR A 398 -2.06 -12.47 16.27
CA THR A 398 -1.65 -13.78 15.75
C THR A 398 -1.98 -13.95 14.27
N THR A 399 -2.70 -13.01 13.65
CA THR A 399 -3.03 -13.05 12.22
C THR A 399 -1.88 -12.56 11.34
N ASP A 400 -2.07 -12.59 10.03
CA ASP A 400 -1.20 -12.04 8.98
C ASP A 400 -1.22 -10.49 8.90
N TRP A 401 -1.82 -9.83 9.89
CA TRP A 401 -1.86 -8.36 10.01
C TRP A 401 -0.80 -7.82 10.96
N ILE A 402 -0.14 -6.74 10.54
CA ILE A 402 0.77 -5.96 11.37
C ILE A 402 -0.03 -5.01 12.28
N THR A 403 0.06 -5.23 13.59
CA THR A 403 -0.38 -4.26 14.58
C THR A 403 0.64 -3.14 14.66
N VAL A 404 0.26 -1.93 14.22
CA VAL A 404 1.18 -0.77 14.14
C VAL A 404 1.57 -0.26 15.53
N GLU A 405 0.64 -0.24 16.47
CA GLU A 405 0.84 0.27 17.83
C GLU A 405 2.09 -0.28 18.55
N PRO A 406 2.28 -1.61 18.72
CA PRO A 406 3.45 -2.17 19.39
C PRO A 406 4.77 -1.87 18.65
N VAL A 407 4.72 -1.78 17.31
CA VAL A 407 5.87 -1.36 16.48
C VAL A 407 6.28 0.06 16.86
N LEU A 408 5.33 1.00 16.91
CA LEU A 408 5.62 2.38 17.27
C LEU A 408 6.04 2.51 18.73
N GLY A 409 5.42 1.74 19.64
CA GLY A 409 5.76 1.70 21.05
C GLY A 409 7.21 1.26 21.30
N LEU A 410 7.67 0.20 20.61
CA LEU A 410 9.05 -0.24 20.68
C LEU A 410 10.01 0.83 20.13
N LEU A 411 9.75 1.36 18.93
CA LEU A 411 10.61 2.37 18.31
C LEU A 411 10.72 3.67 19.14
N ASN A 412 9.61 4.13 19.72
CA ASN A 412 9.60 5.30 20.60
C ASN A 412 10.40 5.06 21.89
N THR A 413 10.28 3.86 22.47
CA THR A 413 11.06 3.46 23.64
C THR A 413 12.57 3.46 23.33
N LEU A 414 12.96 2.95 22.16
CA LEU A 414 14.36 2.94 21.73
C LEU A 414 14.89 4.36 21.49
N CYS A 415 14.10 5.25 20.88
CA CYS A 415 14.46 6.67 20.76
C CYS A 415 14.68 7.32 22.12
N GLU A 416 13.81 7.03 23.11
CA GLU A 416 13.95 7.52 24.48
C GLU A 416 15.20 7.00 25.18
N ALA A 417 15.49 5.71 25.05
CA ALA A 417 16.70 5.09 25.58
C ALA A 417 17.98 5.74 25.01
N ARG A 418 17.93 6.18 23.75
CA ARG A 418 19.02 6.93 23.08
C ARG A 418 19.02 8.43 23.39
N GLY A 419 18.10 8.92 24.22
CA GLY A 419 17.96 10.33 24.54
C GLY A 419 17.51 11.21 23.36
N SER A 420 16.90 10.61 22.33
CA SER A 420 16.35 11.32 21.18
C SER A 420 14.95 11.84 21.50
N ASP A 421 14.64 13.03 20.99
CA ASP A 421 13.32 13.64 21.04
C ASP A 421 12.41 13.23 19.86
N LEU A 422 12.93 12.43 18.92
CA LEU A 422 12.16 11.92 17.79
C LEU A 422 11.12 10.90 18.25
N ARG A 423 9.90 11.01 17.72
CA ARG A 423 8.80 10.09 17.95
C ARG A 423 8.17 9.65 16.64
N PHE A 424 7.74 8.40 16.64
CA PHE A 424 6.95 7.77 15.61
C PHE A 424 5.46 7.88 15.97
N VAL A 425 4.67 8.29 14.98
CA VAL A 425 3.20 8.33 15.06
C VAL A 425 2.62 7.81 13.76
N GLU A 426 1.43 7.22 13.82
CA GLU A 426 0.70 6.82 12.61
C GLU A 426 -0.18 7.98 12.13
N LEU A 427 -0.20 8.19 10.81
CA LEU A 427 -1.08 9.13 10.13
C LEU A 427 -2.30 8.37 9.58
N PRO A 428 -3.52 8.91 9.71
CA PRO A 428 -4.72 8.26 9.20
C PRO A 428 -4.71 8.24 7.67
N THR A 429 -4.58 7.06 7.07
CA THR A 429 -4.59 6.87 5.60
C THR A 429 -6.00 6.68 5.05
N GLY A 430 -6.92 6.17 5.87
CA GLY A 430 -8.23 5.70 5.40
C GLY A 430 -8.16 4.46 4.50
N SER A 431 -7.00 3.80 4.41
CA SER A 431 -6.79 2.54 3.68
C SER A 431 -6.34 1.42 4.65
N GLN A 432 -6.09 0.24 4.10
CA GLN A 432 -5.45 -0.87 4.83
C GLN A 432 -3.93 -0.66 5.01
N ASP A 433 -3.35 0.41 4.46
CA ASP A 433 -1.95 0.75 4.64
C ASP A 433 -1.73 1.58 5.90
N ALA A 434 -0.59 1.39 6.55
CA ALA A 434 -0.07 2.27 7.58
C ALA A 434 0.81 3.36 6.93
N CYS A 435 0.64 4.61 7.35
CA CYS A 435 1.58 5.68 7.07
C CYS A 435 2.19 6.15 8.39
N VAL A 436 3.49 5.95 8.58
CA VAL A 436 4.17 6.31 9.82
C VAL A 436 5.05 7.52 9.60
N LEU A 437 4.92 8.53 10.45
CA LEU A 437 5.75 9.73 10.51
C LEU A 437 6.76 9.60 11.65
N ALA A 438 8.02 9.99 11.41
CA ALA A 438 9.00 10.21 12.48
C ALA A 438 9.49 11.67 12.51
N ALA A 439 9.28 12.36 13.64
CA ALA A 439 9.66 13.76 13.81
C ALA A 439 9.85 14.11 15.30
N PRO A 440 10.44 15.27 15.65
CA PRO A 440 10.55 15.70 17.04
C PRO A 440 9.18 15.75 17.73
N ALA A 441 9.08 15.21 18.94
CA ALA A 441 7.81 15.09 19.68
C ALA A 441 7.07 16.43 19.80
N ARG A 442 7.81 17.52 20.05
CA ARG A 442 7.24 18.87 20.14
C ARG A 442 6.71 19.40 18.81
N ALA A 443 7.36 19.06 17.70
CA ALA A 443 6.92 19.44 16.37
C ALA A 443 5.59 18.77 16.02
N ILE A 444 5.48 17.46 16.29
CA ILE A 444 4.25 16.68 16.13
C ILE A 444 3.14 17.30 16.99
N GLN A 445 3.39 17.50 18.29
CA GLN A 445 2.39 18.06 19.20
C GLN A 445 1.91 19.45 18.76
N THR A 446 2.83 20.31 18.33
CA THR A 446 2.49 21.66 17.87
C THR A 446 1.58 21.60 16.64
N ALA A 447 1.88 20.74 15.67
CA ALA A 447 1.05 20.57 14.48
C ALA A 447 -0.32 19.95 14.80
N VAL A 448 -0.40 19.05 15.79
CA VAL A 448 -1.67 18.48 16.27
C VAL A 448 -2.52 19.54 16.98
N ASP A 449 -1.93 20.29 17.92
CA ASP A 449 -2.62 21.36 18.66
C ASP A 449 -3.16 22.46 17.73
N GLU A 450 -2.44 22.70 16.64
CA GLU A 450 -2.81 23.65 15.61
C GLU A 450 -3.78 23.11 14.55
N GLY A 451 -4.19 21.84 14.65
CA GLY A 451 -5.11 21.16 13.73
C GLY A 451 -4.53 20.94 12.33
N ILE A 452 -3.20 20.97 12.17
CA ILE A 452 -2.50 20.72 10.90
C ILE A 452 -2.28 19.23 10.68
N LEU A 453 -2.06 18.49 11.76
CA LEU A 453 -1.79 17.05 11.72
C LEU A 453 -2.84 16.31 12.55
N VAL A 454 -3.34 15.20 12.03
CA VAL A 454 -4.11 14.21 12.78
C VAL A 454 -3.24 12.98 12.91
N VAL A 455 -3.10 12.45 14.13
CA VAL A 455 -2.24 11.30 14.40
C VAL A 455 -2.97 10.26 15.26
N ILE A 456 -2.57 9.01 15.09
CA ILE A 456 -2.90 7.89 15.96
C ILE A 456 -1.68 7.66 16.84
N TRP A 457 -1.83 7.92 18.14
CA TRP A 457 -0.78 7.68 19.13
C TRP A 457 -0.75 6.19 19.52
N PRO A 458 0.43 5.58 19.65
CA PRO A 458 0.52 4.31 20.39
C PRO A 458 0.05 4.56 21.83
N SER A 459 -0.80 3.68 22.37
CA SER A 459 -1.43 3.89 23.69
C SER A 459 -0.48 3.68 24.86
#